data_AF-A0AA38F5M9-F1
#
_entry.id   AF-A0AA38F5M9-F1
#
_cell.length_a   1.000
_cell.length_b   1.000
_cell.length_c   1.000
_cell.angle_alpha   90.00
_cell.angle_beta   90.00
_cell.angle_gamma   90.00
#
_symmetry.space_group_name_H-M   'P 1'
#
loop_
_entity.id
_entity.type
_entity.pdbx_description
1 polymer ?
#
loop_
_entity_poly.entity_id
_entity_poly.type
_entity_poly.pdbx_seq_one_letter_code
_entity_poly.pdbx_strand_id
1 'polypeptide(L)'
;ALDFVISEARKNKIRLILSLVNNWDAYGGKAQYVRWGRNAGLNLHSNDAFFWDPTLRSYFKAHVKGRKGQDWNQGSASINKITELLKLFLQSVLTRVNTLTKVVYKDDPTVFAWELINEGRCQSDPTGDTFHVWIEEMAAYVKSIDPNHLVGIGTEGFYGPYSLDRIEFNPYSCAHQEGTDFIRNHQAVGIDFASIHIYPGT
;
A
#
# COMPACT_ATOMS: atom_id res chain seq x y z
N ALA A 1 -14.51 -10.34 -11.25
CA ALA A 1 -15.20 -9.15 -10.71
C ALA A 1 -14.49 -7.85 -11.13
N LEU A 2 -13.24 -7.61 -10.72
CA LEU A 2 -12.53 -6.35 -11.03
C LEU A 2 -12.38 -6.08 -12.55
N ASP A 3 -12.03 -7.09 -13.35
CA ASP A 3 -11.92 -6.94 -14.82
C ASP A 3 -13.22 -6.36 -15.44
N PHE A 4 -14.37 -6.80 -14.92
CA PHE A 4 -15.68 -6.36 -15.37
C PHE A 4 -15.95 -4.91 -14.94
N VAL A 5 -15.65 -4.54 -13.70
CA VAL A 5 -15.78 -3.16 -13.22
C VAL A 5 -14.95 -2.19 -14.06
N ILE A 6 -13.69 -2.54 -14.35
CA ILE A 6 -12.82 -1.71 -15.21
C ILE A 6 -13.36 -1.63 -16.64
N SER A 7 -13.87 -2.75 -17.18
CA SER A 7 -14.49 -2.77 -18.51
C SER A 7 -15.74 -1.88 -18.58
N GLU A 8 -16.62 -1.95 -17.58
CA GLU A 8 -17.83 -1.11 -17.51
C GLU A 8 -17.49 0.36 -17.26
N ALA A 9 -16.52 0.65 -16.39
CA ALA A 9 -16.04 2.02 -16.18
C ALA A 9 -15.52 2.63 -17.48
N ARG A 10 -14.74 1.87 -18.27
CA ARG A 10 -14.26 2.29 -19.59
C ARG A 10 -15.43 2.64 -20.52
N LYS A 11 -16.42 1.76 -20.65
CA LYS A 11 -17.59 1.98 -21.52
C LYS A 11 -18.37 3.24 -21.14
N ASN A 12 -18.43 3.53 -19.85
CA ASN A 12 -19.17 4.66 -19.30
C ASN A 12 -18.30 5.91 -19.04
N LYS A 13 -17.03 5.91 -19.49
CA LYS A 13 -16.08 7.02 -19.32
C LYS A 13 -15.84 7.42 -17.85
N ILE A 14 -15.95 6.45 -16.95
CA ILE A 14 -15.67 6.60 -15.52
C ILE A 14 -14.19 6.28 -15.28
N ARG A 15 -13.53 7.09 -14.46
CA ARG A 15 -12.14 6.91 -14.05
C ARG A 15 -12.10 6.34 -12.62
N LEU A 16 -11.14 5.44 -12.36
CA LEU A 16 -11.11 4.67 -11.11
C LEU A 16 -9.87 4.98 -10.27
N ILE A 17 -10.06 5.28 -8.99
CA ILE A 17 -9.01 5.17 -7.97
C ILE A 17 -9.15 3.78 -7.33
N LEU A 18 -8.06 3.02 -7.28
CA LEU A 18 -8.05 1.66 -6.75
C LEU A 18 -7.13 1.59 -5.53
N SER A 19 -7.72 1.44 -4.35
CA SER A 19 -6.99 1.19 -3.11
C SER A 19 -6.56 -0.28 -3.04
N LEU A 20 -5.27 -0.50 -2.79
CA LEU A 20 -4.62 -1.80 -2.94
C LEU A 20 -4.71 -2.65 -1.67
N VAL A 21 -4.80 -2.02 -0.50
CA VAL A 21 -4.90 -2.69 0.81
C VAL A 21 -5.85 -1.91 1.69
N ASN A 22 -6.42 -2.56 2.71
CA ASN A 22 -7.25 -1.90 3.71
C ASN A 22 -6.52 -1.86 5.07
N ASN A 23 -6.60 -0.73 5.78
CA ASN A 23 -6.15 -0.63 7.16
C ASN A 23 -7.06 -1.43 8.11
N TRP A 24 -8.35 -1.48 7.82
CA TRP A 24 -9.35 -2.17 8.63
C TRP A 24 -9.54 -3.63 8.21
N ASP A 25 -10.20 -4.41 9.07
CA ASP A 25 -10.39 -5.86 8.86
C ASP A 25 -11.35 -6.21 7.70
N ALA A 26 -12.10 -5.23 7.19
CA ALA A 26 -12.99 -5.43 6.05
C ALA A 26 -12.19 -5.90 4.82
N TYR A 27 -12.62 -7.02 4.24
CA TYR A 27 -11.92 -7.74 3.16
C TYR A 27 -10.51 -8.25 3.55
N GLY A 28 -10.25 -8.39 4.85
CA GLY A 28 -9.02 -8.94 5.43
C GLY A 28 -8.06 -7.87 5.94
N GLY A 29 -7.75 -6.87 5.12
CA GLY A 29 -6.87 -5.75 5.47
C GLY A 29 -5.46 -6.13 5.94
N LYS A 30 -4.75 -5.19 6.57
CA LYS A 30 -3.39 -5.41 7.08
C LYS A 30 -3.32 -6.57 8.11
N ALA A 31 -4.37 -6.74 8.92
CA ALA A 31 -4.47 -7.80 9.90
C ALA A 31 -4.43 -9.21 9.28
N GLN A 32 -4.97 -9.38 8.06
CA GLN A 32 -4.89 -10.65 7.31
C GLN A 32 -3.44 -11.02 6.98
N TYR A 33 -2.63 -10.06 6.53
CA TYR A 33 -1.22 -10.29 6.22
C TYR A 33 -0.44 -10.69 7.49
N VAL A 34 -0.71 -10.02 8.61
CA VAL A 34 -0.13 -10.38 9.91
C VAL A 34 -0.57 -11.77 10.35
N ARG A 35 -1.84 -12.15 10.14
CA ARG A 35 -2.34 -13.50 10.45
C ARG A 35 -1.64 -14.58 9.62
N TRP A 36 -1.40 -14.34 8.33
CA TRP A 36 -0.59 -15.24 7.52
C TRP A 36 0.83 -15.35 8.06
N GLY A 37 1.42 -14.25 8.53
CA GLY A 37 2.72 -14.28 9.19
C GLY A 37 2.76 -15.12 10.45
N ARG A 38 1.77 -14.99 11.33
CA ARG A 38 1.64 -15.84 12.53
C ARG A 38 1.50 -17.31 12.17
N ASN A 39 0.67 -17.64 11.17
CA ASN A 39 0.48 -19.02 10.70
C ASN A 39 1.75 -19.63 10.08
N ALA A 40 2.62 -18.79 9.54
CA ALA A 40 3.95 -19.17 9.04
C ALA A 40 5.01 -19.27 10.16
N GLY A 41 4.64 -19.05 11.43
CA GLY A 41 5.54 -19.18 12.58
C GLY A 41 6.22 -17.88 13.03
N LEU A 42 5.83 -16.71 12.49
CA LEU A 42 6.35 -15.43 12.99
C LEU A 42 5.74 -15.05 14.33
N ASN A 43 6.55 -14.52 15.24
CA ASN A 43 6.13 -14.04 16.54
C ASN A 43 5.66 -12.57 16.48
N LEU A 44 4.45 -12.33 15.94
CA LEU A 44 3.90 -10.99 15.71
C LEU A 44 2.79 -10.64 16.70
N HIS A 45 2.95 -9.53 17.44
CA HIS A 45 2.02 -9.10 18.50
C HIS A 45 1.16 -7.89 18.15
N SER A 46 1.41 -7.23 17.00
CA SER A 46 0.65 -6.07 16.53
C SER A 46 0.21 -6.26 15.08
N ASN A 47 -0.96 -5.73 14.72
CA ASN A 47 -1.40 -5.64 13.33
C ASN A 47 -0.58 -4.62 12.54
N ASP A 48 -0.01 -3.62 13.23
CA ASP A 48 0.86 -2.64 12.59
C ASP A 48 2.22 -3.27 12.20
N ALA A 49 2.53 -4.49 12.67
CA ALA A 49 3.69 -5.25 12.20
C ALA A 49 3.73 -5.39 10.67
N PHE A 50 2.58 -5.25 10.01
CA PHE A 50 2.43 -5.03 8.58
C PHE A 50 3.42 -4.01 7.99
N PHE A 51 3.72 -2.92 8.70
CA PHE A 51 4.56 -1.83 8.22
C PHE A 51 6.06 -2.04 8.49
N TRP A 52 6.46 -2.75 9.56
CA TRP A 52 7.88 -2.79 9.99
C TRP A 52 8.52 -4.18 10.08
N ASP A 53 7.78 -5.28 10.01
CA ASP A 53 8.39 -6.59 10.19
C ASP A 53 9.44 -6.84 9.08
N PRO A 54 10.70 -7.20 9.38
CA PRO A 54 11.75 -7.34 8.36
C PRO A 54 11.47 -8.48 7.37
N THR A 55 10.74 -9.49 7.80
CA THR A 55 10.17 -10.53 6.92
C THR A 55 8.99 -10.03 6.10
N LEU A 56 8.49 -8.81 6.34
CA LEU A 56 7.59 -7.95 5.53
C LEU A 56 8.29 -6.75 4.81
N ARG A 57 9.55 -6.40 5.17
CA ARG A 57 10.38 -5.34 4.55
C ARG A 57 11.49 -5.86 3.63
N SER A 58 11.64 -7.17 3.46
CA SER A 58 12.71 -7.74 2.64
C SER A 58 12.27 -7.91 1.19
N TYR A 59 12.38 -6.81 0.42
CA TYR A 59 12.92 -6.85 -0.94
C TYR A 59 13.44 -5.47 -1.35
N PHE A 60 14.73 -5.23 -1.10
CA PHE A 60 15.42 -4.09 -1.72
C PHE A 60 16.88 -4.36 -2.17
N LYS A 61 17.49 -5.53 -1.88
CA LYS A 61 18.89 -5.77 -2.31
C LYS A 61 19.13 -6.81 -3.41
N ALA A 62 18.09 -7.36 -4.04
CA ALA A 62 18.25 -8.37 -5.11
C ALA A 62 17.60 -8.02 -6.46
N HIS A 63 16.87 -6.91 -6.62
CA HIS A 63 16.19 -6.59 -7.90
C HIS A 63 16.82 -5.46 -8.73
N VAL A 64 17.98 -4.91 -8.31
CA VAL A 64 18.75 -3.92 -9.10
C VAL A 64 19.85 -4.57 -9.96
N LYS A 65 20.04 -5.89 -9.88
CA LYS A 65 20.92 -6.61 -10.81
C LYS A 65 20.20 -7.76 -11.51
N GLY A 66 19.67 -7.42 -12.69
CA GLY A 66 19.61 -8.31 -13.86
C GLY A 66 18.85 -9.62 -13.72
N ARG A 67 17.62 -9.66 -14.23
CA ARG A 67 17.04 -10.93 -14.68
C ARG A 67 17.78 -11.43 -15.92
N LYS A 68 18.42 -12.59 -15.83
CA LYS A 68 18.42 -13.62 -16.89
C LYS A 68 18.53 -15.01 -16.25
N GLY A 69 17.44 -15.78 -16.39
CA GLY A 69 17.40 -17.25 -16.33
C GLY A 69 17.80 -17.92 -15.01
N GLN A 70 16.84 -18.53 -14.32
CA GLN A 70 17.14 -19.74 -13.54
C GLN A 70 15.88 -20.59 -13.32
N ASP A 71 16.05 -21.87 -13.62
CA ASP A 71 15.11 -22.97 -13.46
C ASP A 71 14.72 -23.19 -11.99
N TRP A 72 13.42 -23.37 -11.75
CA TRP A 72 12.84 -23.58 -10.42
C TRP A 72 12.73 -25.06 -10.06
N ASN A 73 13.87 -25.75 -10.00
CA ASN A 73 13.92 -27.10 -9.43
C ASN A 73 15.25 -27.29 -8.68
N GLN A 74 15.26 -27.01 -7.38
CA GLN A 74 15.96 -27.77 -6.32
C GLN A 74 15.97 -27.01 -4.97
N GLY A 75 15.57 -27.72 -3.90
CA GLY A 75 16.28 -27.67 -2.62
C GLY A 75 15.87 -26.63 -1.56
N SER A 76 14.93 -27.02 -0.71
CA SER A 76 14.92 -26.83 0.76
C SER A 76 15.58 -25.57 1.38
N ALA A 77 14.74 -24.62 1.80
CA ALA A 77 14.81 -24.00 3.13
C ALA A 77 13.52 -23.21 3.36
N SER A 78 12.92 -23.38 4.54
CA SER A 78 11.73 -22.70 5.01
C SER A 78 11.96 -21.19 5.15
N ILE A 79 11.95 -20.47 4.01
CA ILE A 79 12.05 -19.01 4.00
C ILE A 79 10.65 -18.46 4.28
N ASN A 80 10.49 -17.85 5.44
CA ASN A 80 9.32 -17.09 5.86
C ASN A 80 9.10 -15.93 4.87
N LYS A 81 8.16 -16.11 3.94
CA LYS A 81 7.95 -15.26 2.75
C LYS A 81 6.67 -14.42 2.86
N ILE A 82 6.60 -13.50 3.81
CA ILE A 82 5.39 -12.68 3.96
C ILE A 82 5.56 -11.30 3.26
N THR A 83 6.79 -10.75 3.13
CA THR A 83 7.08 -9.54 2.29
C THR A 83 6.76 -9.80 0.84
N GLU A 84 7.01 -11.03 0.40
CA GLU A 84 6.68 -11.42 -0.97
C GLU A 84 5.18 -11.27 -1.19
N LEU A 85 4.31 -11.51 -0.21
CA LEU A 85 2.87 -11.53 -0.45
C LEU A 85 2.30 -10.18 -0.85
N LEU A 86 2.66 -9.08 -0.17
CA LEU A 86 2.17 -7.76 -0.57
C LEU A 86 2.75 -7.34 -1.91
N LYS A 87 4.08 -7.38 -2.07
CA LYS A 87 4.73 -6.99 -3.33
C LYS A 87 4.31 -7.87 -4.51
N LEU A 88 4.17 -9.18 -4.31
CA LEU A 88 3.63 -10.11 -5.32
C LEU A 88 2.16 -9.83 -5.59
N PHE A 89 1.35 -9.50 -4.58
CA PHE A 89 -0.03 -9.09 -4.78
C PHE A 89 -0.11 -7.82 -5.63
N LEU A 90 0.65 -6.78 -5.27
CA LEU A 90 0.75 -5.54 -6.03
C LEU A 90 1.20 -5.82 -7.47
N GLN A 91 2.29 -6.58 -7.66
CA GLN A 91 2.76 -6.96 -8.98
C GLN A 91 1.71 -7.74 -9.77
N SER A 92 1.03 -8.69 -9.13
CA SER A 92 -0.03 -9.50 -9.76
C SER A 92 -1.21 -8.65 -10.20
N VAL A 93 -1.61 -7.66 -9.40
CA VAL A 93 -2.71 -6.73 -9.74
C VAL A 93 -2.28 -5.77 -10.84
N LEU A 94 -1.16 -5.05 -10.68
CA LEU A 94 -0.73 -4.01 -11.62
C LEU A 94 -0.39 -4.60 -13.00
N THR A 95 0.18 -5.81 -13.05
CA THR A 95 0.51 -6.50 -14.32
C THR A 95 -0.61 -7.42 -14.80
N ARG A 96 -1.77 -7.43 -14.15
CA ARG A 96 -2.90 -8.25 -14.58
C ARG A 96 -3.38 -7.79 -15.95
N VAL A 97 -3.57 -8.74 -16.85
CA VAL A 97 -4.28 -8.52 -18.12
C VAL A 97 -5.78 -8.62 -17.86
N ASN A 98 -6.52 -7.54 -18.14
CA ASN A 98 -7.97 -7.56 -18.09
C ASN A 98 -8.50 -8.60 -19.08
N THR A 99 -9.25 -9.59 -18.60
CA THR A 99 -9.75 -10.68 -19.43
C THR A 99 -10.79 -10.24 -20.48
N LEU A 100 -11.44 -9.09 -20.30
CA LEU A 100 -12.46 -8.54 -21.19
C LEU A 100 -11.87 -7.54 -22.19
N THR A 101 -11.07 -6.58 -21.73
CA THR A 101 -10.50 -5.52 -22.58
C THR A 101 -9.16 -5.90 -23.19
N LYS A 102 -8.50 -6.95 -22.67
CA LYS A 102 -7.16 -7.42 -23.04
C LYS A 102 -6.03 -6.41 -22.76
N VAL A 103 -6.32 -5.35 -22.02
CA VAL A 103 -5.35 -4.33 -21.62
C VAL A 103 -4.75 -4.71 -20.25
N VAL A 104 -3.44 -4.53 -20.09
CA VAL A 104 -2.77 -4.68 -18.78
C VAL A 104 -3.17 -3.51 -17.89
N TYR A 105 -3.46 -3.75 -16.61
CA TYR A 105 -3.97 -2.69 -15.72
C TYR A 105 -3.06 -1.47 -15.65
N LYS A 106 -1.74 -1.66 -15.56
CA LYS A 106 -0.77 -0.56 -15.58
C LYS A 106 -0.71 0.28 -16.87
N ASP A 107 -1.33 -0.22 -17.95
CA ASP A 107 -1.43 0.44 -19.24
C ASP A 107 -2.89 0.86 -19.56
N ASP A 108 -3.82 0.66 -18.61
CA ASP A 108 -5.24 0.91 -18.80
C ASP A 108 -5.65 2.32 -18.34
N PRO A 109 -5.88 3.30 -19.24
CA PRO A 109 -6.19 4.67 -18.86
C PRO A 109 -7.53 4.83 -18.16
N THR A 110 -8.34 3.76 -18.01
CA THR A 110 -9.54 3.79 -17.17
C THR A 110 -9.17 3.93 -15.70
N VAL A 111 -8.04 3.34 -15.29
CA VAL A 111 -7.45 3.58 -13.98
C VAL A 111 -6.94 5.03 -13.96
N PHE A 112 -7.32 5.78 -12.93
CA PHE A 112 -6.84 7.13 -12.68
C PHE A 112 -5.58 7.08 -11.82
N ALA A 113 -5.67 6.32 -10.73
CA ALA A 113 -4.63 6.26 -9.73
C ALA A 113 -4.70 4.98 -8.90
N TRP A 114 -3.56 4.66 -8.29
CA TRP A 114 -3.42 3.66 -7.24
C TRP A 114 -3.36 4.35 -5.87
N GLU A 115 -4.02 3.78 -4.87
CA GLU A 115 -3.78 4.13 -3.47
C GLU A 115 -3.15 2.97 -2.73
N LEU A 116 -2.09 3.25 -1.97
CA LEU A 116 -1.31 2.22 -1.28
C LEU A 116 -2.15 1.48 -0.24
N ILE A 117 -2.93 2.21 0.55
CA ILE A 117 -3.74 1.66 1.63
C ILE A 117 -4.90 2.58 2.01
N ASN A 118 -6.11 2.04 2.07
CA ASN A 118 -7.26 2.75 2.62
C ASN A 118 -7.05 3.00 4.12
N GLU A 119 -7.03 4.28 4.50
CA GLU A 119 -7.00 4.78 5.88
C GLU A 119 -5.83 4.24 6.70
N GLY A 120 -4.65 4.20 6.08
CA GLY A 120 -3.43 3.70 6.74
C GLY A 120 -3.13 4.43 8.06
N ARG A 121 -2.98 3.66 9.13
CA ARG A 121 -2.61 4.13 10.48
C ARG A 121 -1.57 3.19 11.09
N CYS A 122 -0.63 3.74 11.86
CA CYS A 122 0.43 2.99 12.56
C CYS A 122 0.54 3.47 14.02
N GLN A 123 -0.49 3.17 14.81
CA GLN A 123 -0.64 3.65 16.19
C GLN A 123 0.44 3.14 17.15
N SER A 124 1.08 2.00 16.83
CA SER A 124 2.23 1.53 17.61
C SER A 124 3.50 2.37 17.45
N ASP A 125 3.54 3.27 16.47
CA ASP A 125 4.61 4.26 16.29
C ASP A 125 4.04 5.67 16.02
N PRO A 126 3.65 6.40 17.08
CA PRO A 126 3.08 7.74 16.98
C PRO A 126 4.04 8.79 16.39
N THR A 127 5.34 8.50 16.25
CA THR A 127 6.28 9.42 15.58
C THR A 127 5.95 9.57 14.09
N GLY A 128 5.29 8.56 13.50
CA GLY A 128 4.98 8.48 12.08
C GLY A 128 6.14 8.00 11.20
N ASP A 129 7.32 7.69 11.77
CA ASP A 129 8.50 7.26 11.03
C ASP A 129 8.28 5.92 10.33
N THR A 130 7.72 4.95 11.04
CA THR A 130 7.49 3.60 10.51
C THR A 130 6.57 3.63 9.30
N PHE A 131 5.47 4.37 9.38
CA PHE A 131 4.52 4.49 8.28
C PHE A 131 5.11 5.27 7.10
N HIS A 132 5.86 6.34 7.36
CA HIS A 132 6.52 7.12 6.32
C HIS A 132 7.55 6.30 5.52
N VAL A 133 8.40 5.52 6.19
CA VAL A 133 9.36 4.64 5.51
C VAL A 133 8.64 3.59 4.67
N TRP A 134 7.52 3.06 5.15
CA TRP A 134 6.69 2.12 4.39
C TRP A 134 6.09 2.78 3.14
N ILE A 135 5.61 4.03 3.25
CA ILE A 135 5.09 4.81 2.12
C ILE A 135 6.17 4.97 1.03
N GLU A 136 7.37 5.42 1.40
CA GLU A 136 8.48 5.60 0.44
C GLU A 136 8.80 4.29 -0.30
N GLU A 137 8.88 3.18 0.44
CA GLU A 137 9.19 1.87 -0.12
C GLU A 137 8.11 1.38 -1.10
N MET A 138 6.84 1.48 -0.71
CA MET A 138 5.72 0.99 -1.54
C MET A 138 5.45 1.89 -2.74
N ALA A 139 5.55 3.22 -2.59
CA ALA A 139 5.42 4.15 -3.69
C ALA A 139 6.49 3.90 -4.76
N ALA A 140 7.76 3.77 -4.34
CA ALA A 140 8.85 3.42 -5.25
C ALA A 140 8.62 2.07 -5.94
N TYR A 141 8.10 1.06 -5.23
CA TYR A 141 7.82 -0.25 -5.80
C TYR A 141 6.70 -0.19 -6.84
N VAL A 142 5.57 0.48 -6.55
CA VAL A 142 4.47 0.68 -7.50
C VAL A 142 4.97 1.41 -8.76
N LYS A 143 5.69 2.52 -8.59
CA LYS A 143 6.25 3.30 -9.71
C LYS A 143 7.26 2.51 -10.55
N SER A 144 7.98 1.55 -9.96
CA SER A 144 8.89 0.68 -10.70
C SER A 144 8.18 -0.32 -11.63
N ILE A 145 6.91 -0.63 -11.36
CA ILE A 145 6.08 -1.55 -12.16
C ILE A 145 5.22 -0.77 -13.14
N ASP A 146 4.61 0.31 -12.66
CA ASP A 146 3.69 1.20 -13.36
C ASP A 146 4.18 2.65 -13.26
N PRO A 147 4.95 3.12 -14.26
CA PRO A 147 5.39 4.51 -14.33
C PRO A 147 4.32 5.46 -14.88
N ASN A 148 3.14 4.95 -15.30
CA ASN A 148 2.13 5.73 -16.02
C ASN A 148 1.10 6.36 -15.08
N HIS A 149 0.59 5.59 -14.11
CA HIS A 149 -0.50 6.03 -13.25
C HIS A 149 -0.03 6.87 -12.06
N LEU A 150 -0.93 7.72 -11.57
CA LEU A 150 -0.74 8.46 -10.34
C LEU A 150 -0.77 7.51 -9.13
N VAL A 151 -0.03 7.84 -8.09
CA VAL A 151 0.01 7.10 -6.82
C VAL A 151 -0.30 8.05 -5.68
N GLY A 152 -1.30 7.69 -4.88
CA GLY A 152 -1.67 8.34 -3.64
C GLY A 152 -1.53 7.36 -2.48
N ILE A 153 -1.70 7.86 -1.27
CA ILE A 153 -1.55 7.01 -0.08
C ILE A 153 -2.89 6.39 0.32
N GLY A 154 -3.95 7.19 0.40
CA GLY A 154 -5.27 6.78 0.92
C GLY A 154 -5.50 7.11 2.40
N THR A 155 -4.73 8.05 2.98
CA THR A 155 -4.85 8.43 4.40
C THR A 155 -6.01 9.38 4.66
N GLU A 156 -6.42 9.50 5.92
CA GLU A 156 -7.53 10.36 6.32
C GLU A 156 -7.16 11.84 6.40
N GLY A 157 -5.87 12.16 6.47
CA GLY A 157 -5.37 13.55 6.43
C GLY A 157 -4.93 14.13 7.78
N PHE A 158 -4.59 13.30 8.76
CA PHE A 158 -4.17 13.79 10.08
C PHE A 158 -2.75 14.39 10.07
N TYR A 159 -2.57 15.44 10.87
CA TYR A 159 -1.25 16.03 11.15
C TYR A 159 -0.60 15.32 12.34
N GLY A 160 0.71 15.05 12.20
CA GLY A 160 1.51 14.35 13.20
C GLY A 160 2.63 15.22 13.78
N PRO A 161 3.60 14.61 14.48
CA PRO A 161 4.67 15.34 15.18
C PRO A 161 5.62 16.13 14.28
N TYR A 162 5.58 15.96 12.94
CA TYR A 162 6.38 16.72 11.99
C TYR A 162 5.68 18.01 11.53
N SER A 163 4.40 18.16 11.85
CA SER A 163 3.55 19.32 11.59
C SER A 163 2.95 19.85 12.89
N LEU A 164 3.79 20.14 13.90
CA LEU A 164 3.36 20.51 15.25
C LEU A 164 2.39 21.70 15.30
N ASP A 165 2.65 22.72 14.48
CA ASP A 165 1.82 23.93 14.33
C ASP A 165 0.52 23.68 13.54
N ARG A 166 0.22 22.42 13.21
CA ARG A 166 -1.01 22.02 12.53
C ARG A 166 -1.84 20.99 13.31
N ILE A 167 -1.31 20.41 14.38
CA ILE A 167 -2.01 19.40 15.20
C ILE A 167 -3.35 19.93 15.73
N GLU A 168 -3.45 21.24 16.03
CA GLU A 168 -4.69 21.86 16.50
C GLU A 168 -5.85 21.82 15.47
N PHE A 169 -5.54 21.63 14.18
CA PHE A 169 -6.53 21.52 13.12
C PHE A 169 -6.99 20.08 12.87
N ASN A 170 -6.48 19.11 13.62
CA ASN A 170 -7.00 17.76 13.57
C ASN A 170 -8.45 17.70 14.07
N PRO A 171 -9.28 16.79 13.53
CA PRO A 171 -10.69 16.69 13.91
C PRO A 171 -10.90 16.20 15.35
N TYR A 172 -9.89 15.61 15.99
CA TYR A 172 -9.94 15.18 17.38
C TYR A 172 -8.53 15.18 18.01
N SER A 173 -8.47 15.36 19.33
CA SER A 173 -7.22 15.62 20.06
C SER A 173 -6.18 14.51 19.92
N CYS A 174 -6.58 13.25 19.80
CA CYS A 174 -5.66 12.11 19.64
C CYS A 174 -5.32 11.74 18.18
N ALA A 175 -5.79 12.48 17.16
CA ALA A 175 -5.52 12.13 15.76
C ALA A 175 -4.01 12.17 15.41
N HIS A 176 -3.24 13.00 16.12
CA HIS A 176 -1.78 13.04 15.96
C HIS A 176 -1.07 11.75 16.43
N GLN A 177 -1.78 10.85 17.12
CA GLN A 177 -1.25 9.58 17.62
C GLN A 177 -1.50 8.41 16.65
N GLU A 178 -2.15 8.67 15.51
CA GLU A 178 -2.47 7.64 14.51
C GLU A 178 -1.24 7.18 13.71
N GLY A 179 -0.06 7.75 13.96
CA GLY A 179 1.19 7.41 13.28
C GLY A 179 1.26 7.90 11.84
N THR A 180 0.56 8.99 11.52
CA THR A 180 0.53 9.63 10.20
C THR A 180 0.88 11.11 10.32
N ASP A 181 1.39 11.70 9.24
CA ASP A 181 1.61 13.14 9.13
C ASP A 181 1.32 13.61 7.70
N PHE A 182 0.23 14.34 7.52
CA PHE A 182 -0.31 14.70 6.20
C PHE A 182 0.74 15.35 5.29
N ILE A 183 1.49 16.35 5.77
CA ILE A 183 2.45 17.06 4.94
C ILE A 183 3.64 16.17 4.61
N ARG A 184 4.25 15.56 5.64
CA ARG A 184 5.44 14.72 5.44
C ARG A 184 5.14 13.51 4.56
N ASN A 185 4.01 12.85 4.78
CA ASN A 185 3.63 11.65 4.05
C ASN A 185 3.42 11.96 2.56
N HIS A 186 2.71 13.04 2.21
CA HIS A 186 2.43 13.39 0.82
C HIS A 186 3.55 14.13 0.09
N GLN A 187 4.64 14.48 0.79
CA GLN A 187 5.89 14.94 0.17
C GLN A 187 6.86 13.79 -0.15
N ALA A 188 6.52 12.54 0.19
CA ALA A 188 7.33 11.37 -0.12
C ALA A 188 7.51 11.19 -1.64
N VAL A 189 8.71 10.80 -2.06
CA VAL A 189 9.02 10.58 -3.48
C VAL A 189 8.13 9.48 -4.05
N GLY A 190 7.49 9.77 -5.19
CA GLY A 190 6.60 8.83 -5.88
C GLY A 190 5.13 8.94 -5.50
N ILE A 191 4.77 9.78 -4.53
CA ILE A 191 3.39 10.19 -4.26
C ILE A 191 3.06 11.42 -5.13
N ASP A 192 1.97 11.35 -5.90
CA ASP A 192 1.60 12.40 -6.86
C ASP A 192 0.40 13.23 -6.41
N PHE A 193 -0.45 12.70 -5.53
CA PHE A 193 -1.62 13.39 -5.02
C PHE A 193 -1.96 12.93 -3.60
N ALA A 194 -2.79 13.73 -2.93
CA ALA A 194 -3.34 13.42 -1.63
C ALA A 194 -4.84 13.15 -1.72
N SER A 195 -5.30 12.20 -0.91
CA SER A 195 -6.69 12.01 -0.55
C SER A 195 -6.84 12.28 0.95
N ILE A 196 -8.02 12.76 1.34
CA ILE A 196 -8.41 12.97 2.73
C ILE A 196 -9.83 12.45 2.93
N HIS A 197 -10.16 12.09 4.16
CA HIS A 197 -11.45 11.52 4.49
C HIS A 197 -12.18 12.46 5.45
N ILE A 198 -13.46 12.70 5.19
CA ILE A 198 -14.28 13.60 5.99
C ILE A 198 -15.42 12.78 6.58
N TYR A 199 -15.30 12.49 7.87
CA TYR A 199 -16.35 11.81 8.62
C TYR A 199 -17.11 12.84 9.48
N PRO A 200 -18.44 12.96 9.32
CA PRO A 200 -19.24 13.93 10.05
C PRO A 200 -19.49 13.50 11.50
N GLY A 201 -18.57 12.78 12.15
CA GLY A 201 -18.77 12.11 13.44
C GLY A 201 -19.56 12.96 14.46
N THR A 202 -20.47 12.29 15.17
CA THR A 202 -21.50 12.83 16.07
C THR A 202 -21.00 13.78 17.15
#